data_AF-A0A8T5LIA7-F1
#
_entry.id   AF-A0A8T5LIA7-F1
#
_cell.length_a   1.000
_cell.length_b   1.000
_cell.length_c   1.000
_cell.angle_alpha   90.00
_cell.angle_beta   90.00
_cell.angle_gamma   90.00
#
_symmetry.space_group_name_H-M   'P 1'
#
loop_
_entity.id
_entity.type
_entity.pdbx_description
1 polymer ?
#
loop_
_entity_poly.entity_id
_entity_poly.type
_entity_poly.pdbx_seq_one_letter_code
_entity_poly.pdbx_strand_id
1 'polypeptide(L)'
;MKGLIFKAITAVVLVFAVFGTFILFKGGGEGNMLTGAAVKDITGAVKNTTDTIKEIDQKTGITDTIKEKANEILGNTDTKKLIQQIIDLRKLSKNNNMVEIASKVTEMNKEIESIKNPSINTNWQVIVSCIYEKCSDDKFFSLIDAASIRDLKGTNEVIHSIVETYNFWDGKNVLQFSQSLSSTNNLIKGLNNKKISAAWDDVVKCNAKCDGFTDKLFDLIEYINNK
;
A
#
# COMPACT_ATOMS: atom_id res chain seq x y z
N MET A 1 -15.93 -13.64 -18.48
CA MET A 1 -14.94 -13.27 -17.44
C MET A 1 -15.34 -13.75 -16.04
N LYS A 2 -16.51 -13.36 -15.50
CA LYS A 2 -16.99 -13.81 -14.16
C LYS A 2 -17.04 -15.34 -13.96
N GLY A 3 -17.45 -16.09 -14.98
CA GLY A 3 -17.52 -17.56 -14.92
C GLY A 3 -16.16 -18.27 -14.93
N LEU A 4 -15.09 -17.62 -15.38
CA LEU A 4 -13.73 -18.18 -15.44
C LEU A 4 -13.01 -17.99 -14.09
N ILE A 5 -13.20 -16.83 -13.47
CA ILE A 5 -12.74 -16.53 -12.10
C ILE A 5 -13.46 -17.44 -11.08
N PHE A 6 -14.76 -17.65 -11.23
CA PHE A 6 -15.50 -18.57 -10.37
C PHE A 6 -14.94 -20.01 -10.46
N LYS A 7 -14.69 -20.51 -11.68
CA LYS A 7 -14.07 -21.84 -11.89
C LYS A 7 -12.66 -21.94 -11.29
N ALA A 8 -11.85 -20.88 -11.38
CA ALA A 8 -10.51 -20.86 -10.79
C ALA A 8 -10.55 -20.87 -9.25
N ILE A 9 -11.46 -20.10 -8.64
CA ILE A 9 -11.68 -20.12 -7.19
C ILE A 9 -12.18 -21.50 -6.74
N THR A 10 -13.14 -22.11 -7.47
CA THR A 10 -13.63 -23.46 -7.17
C THR A 10 -12.52 -24.50 -7.27
N ALA A 11 -11.60 -24.39 -8.24
CA ALA A 11 -10.46 -25.29 -8.38
C ALA A 11 -9.45 -25.15 -7.24
N VAL A 12 -9.12 -23.93 -6.82
CA VAL A 12 -8.24 -23.68 -5.66
C VAL A 12 -8.87 -24.20 -4.37
N VAL A 13 -10.16 -23.96 -4.15
CA VAL A 13 -10.91 -24.49 -2.99
C VAL A 13 -10.94 -26.03 -3.01
N LEU A 14 -11.09 -26.66 -4.17
CA LEU A 14 -11.00 -28.12 -4.32
C LEU A 14 -9.61 -28.66 -3.98
N VAL A 15 -8.54 -27.98 -4.39
CA VAL A 15 -7.16 -28.35 -4.02
C VAL A 15 -6.96 -28.24 -2.51
N PHE A 16 -7.41 -27.16 -1.88
CA PHE A 16 -7.34 -27.01 -0.42
C PHE A 16 -8.23 -28.02 0.32
N ALA A 17 -9.37 -28.43 -0.24
CA ALA A 17 -10.23 -29.46 0.33
C ALA A 17 -9.58 -30.86 0.27
N VAL A 18 -8.91 -31.19 -0.85
CA VAL A 18 -8.16 -32.45 -1.02
C VAL A 18 -6.90 -32.47 -0.16
N PHE A 19 -6.18 -31.36 -0.02
CA PHE A 19 -5.06 -31.25 0.91
C PHE A 19 -5.50 -31.23 2.38
N GLY A 20 -6.64 -30.62 2.69
CA GLY A 20 -7.23 -30.57 4.03
C GLY A 20 -7.67 -31.94 4.53
N THR A 21 -8.25 -32.78 3.67
CA THR A 21 -8.54 -34.19 4.02
C THR A 21 -7.25 -35.01 4.18
N PHE A 22 -6.18 -34.69 3.43
CA PHE A 22 -4.87 -35.32 3.59
C PHE A 22 -4.18 -35.01 4.92
N ILE A 23 -4.38 -33.80 5.45
CA ILE A 23 -3.86 -33.39 6.77
C ILE A 23 -4.69 -34.03 7.90
N LEU A 24 -6.01 -34.13 7.75
CA LEU A 24 -6.88 -34.80 8.74
C LEU A 24 -6.63 -36.31 8.83
N PHE A 25 -6.22 -36.97 7.74
CA PHE A 25 -5.85 -38.39 7.74
C PHE A 25 -4.51 -38.71 8.42
N LYS A 26 -3.67 -37.71 8.71
CA LYS A 26 -2.38 -37.91 9.39
C LYS A 26 -2.46 -37.80 10.93
N GLY A 27 -3.62 -37.39 11.47
CA GLY A 27 -3.79 -37.12 12.90
C GLY A 27 -4.65 -38.12 13.69
N GLY A 28 -5.30 -39.08 13.04
CA GLY A 28 -6.16 -40.07 13.70
C GLY A 28 -5.64 -41.48 13.46
N GLY A 29 -5.08 -42.10 14.50
CA GLY A 29 -4.66 -43.49 14.46
C GLY A 29 -5.86 -44.43 14.28
N GLU A 30 -5.86 -45.18 13.19
CA GLU A 30 -5.95 -46.65 13.13
C GLU A 30 -5.85 -47.09 11.66
N GLY A 31 -5.22 -48.25 11.46
CA GLY A 31 -4.50 -48.60 10.24
C GLY A 31 -5.34 -48.74 8.97
N ASN A 32 -4.82 -48.16 7.89
CA ASN A 32 -4.89 -48.71 6.54
C ASN A 32 -3.63 -48.26 5.81
N MET A 33 -2.63 -49.15 5.69
CA MET A 33 -1.45 -48.87 4.86
C MET A 33 -1.92 -48.73 3.41
N LEU A 34 -1.86 -47.51 2.87
CA LEU A 34 -2.04 -47.23 1.45
C LEU A 34 -1.13 -48.17 0.65
N THR A 35 -1.73 -49.05 -0.14
CA THR A 35 -0.99 -50.00 -0.98
C THR A 35 -0.17 -49.24 -2.03
N GLY A 36 0.97 -49.79 -2.44
CA GLY A 36 1.87 -49.14 -3.41
C GLY A 36 1.19 -48.76 -4.74
N ALA A 37 0.09 -49.44 -5.11
CA ALA A 37 -0.76 -49.09 -6.24
C ALA A 37 -1.56 -47.80 -6.00
N ALA A 38 -2.17 -47.65 -4.82
CA ALA A 38 -2.90 -46.43 -4.44
C ALA A 38 -1.98 -45.20 -4.39
N VAL A 39 -0.74 -45.36 -3.93
CA VAL A 39 0.27 -44.28 -3.95
C VAL A 39 0.65 -43.92 -5.39
N LYS A 40 0.76 -44.89 -6.29
CA LYS A 40 1.12 -44.67 -7.70
C LYS A 40 0.01 -43.94 -8.47
N ASP A 41 -1.25 -44.29 -8.22
CA ASP A 41 -2.41 -43.64 -8.83
C ASP A 41 -2.59 -42.20 -8.32
N ILE A 42 -2.37 -41.95 -7.03
CA ILE A 42 -2.34 -40.60 -6.46
C ILE A 42 -1.21 -39.78 -7.10
N THR A 43 -0.01 -40.37 -7.25
CA THR A 43 1.14 -39.67 -7.86
C THR A 43 0.89 -39.35 -9.34
N GLY A 44 0.24 -40.25 -10.07
CA GLY A 44 -0.18 -40.04 -11.46
C GLY A 44 -1.22 -38.93 -11.58
N ALA A 45 -2.24 -38.92 -10.73
CA ALA A 45 -3.27 -37.89 -10.69
C ALA A 45 -2.69 -36.50 -10.33
N VAL A 46 -1.76 -36.44 -9.37
CA VAL A 46 -1.06 -35.21 -8.97
C VAL A 46 -0.19 -34.68 -10.11
N LYS A 47 0.55 -35.55 -10.80
CA LYS A 47 1.38 -35.14 -11.95
C LYS A 47 0.53 -34.60 -13.11
N ASN A 48 -0.56 -35.30 -13.46
CA ASN A 48 -1.47 -34.88 -14.53
C ASN A 48 -2.15 -33.54 -14.21
N THR A 49 -2.53 -33.32 -12.95
CA THR A 49 -3.07 -32.04 -12.48
C THR A 49 -2.03 -30.92 -12.55
N THR A 50 -0.78 -31.21 -12.16
CA THR A 50 0.34 -30.25 -12.23
C THR A 50 0.66 -29.85 -13.66
N ASP A 51 0.65 -30.82 -14.58
CA ASP A 51 0.92 -30.57 -16.00
C ASP A 51 -0.24 -29.78 -16.63
N THR A 52 -1.50 -30.09 -16.26
CA THR A 52 -2.67 -29.31 -16.69
C THR A 52 -2.63 -27.87 -16.18
N ILE A 53 -2.19 -27.64 -14.93
CA ILE A 53 -2.02 -26.30 -14.36
C ILE A 53 -0.92 -25.53 -15.10
N LYS A 54 0.20 -26.18 -15.43
CA LYS A 54 1.26 -25.56 -16.25
C LYS A 54 0.78 -25.23 -17.66
N GLU A 55 -0.03 -26.09 -18.26
CA GLU A 55 -0.60 -25.85 -19.60
C GLU A 55 -1.60 -24.69 -19.59
N ILE A 56 -2.43 -24.60 -18.53
CA ILE A 56 -3.33 -23.46 -18.31
C ILE A 56 -2.50 -22.19 -18.09
N ASP A 57 -1.46 -22.23 -17.28
CA ASP A 57 -0.59 -21.08 -17.02
C ASP A 57 0.12 -20.60 -18.28
N GLN A 58 0.68 -21.51 -19.09
CA GLN A 58 1.28 -21.19 -20.39
C GLN A 58 0.27 -20.61 -21.38
N LYS A 59 -0.99 -21.05 -21.36
CA LYS A 59 -2.05 -20.52 -22.24
C LYS A 59 -2.63 -19.20 -21.79
N THR A 60 -2.60 -18.90 -20.49
CA THR A 60 -3.37 -17.78 -19.91
C THR A 60 -2.50 -16.71 -19.26
N GLY A 61 -1.22 -16.97 -18.99
CA GLY A 61 -0.35 -16.08 -18.22
C GLY A 61 -0.88 -15.81 -16.82
N ILE A 62 -1.69 -16.71 -16.26
CA ILE A 62 -2.40 -16.51 -14.99
C ILE A 62 -1.42 -16.32 -13.84
N THR A 63 -0.31 -17.06 -13.80
CA THR A 63 0.69 -16.90 -12.72
C THR A 63 1.34 -15.53 -12.75
N ASP A 64 1.66 -15.01 -13.93
CA ASP A 64 2.27 -13.69 -14.07
C ASP A 64 1.25 -12.58 -13.74
N THR A 65 -0.01 -12.76 -14.17
CA THR A 65 -1.11 -11.85 -13.81
C THR A 65 -1.39 -11.88 -12.30
N ILE A 66 -1.35 -13.04 -11.66
CA ILE A 66 -1.52 -13.19 -10.20
C ILE A 66 -0.34 -12.58 -9.46
N LYS A 67 0.90 -12.79 -9.91
CA LYS A 67 2.09 -12.17 -9.32
C LYS A 67 2.04 -10.65 -9.46
N GLU A 68 1.67 -10.14 -10.62
CA GLU A 68 1.49 -8.71 -10.87
C GLU A 68 0.43 -8.12 -9.94
N LYS A 69 -0.75 -8.77 -9.84
CA LYS A 69 -1.82 -8.35 -8.92
C LYS A 69 -1.44 -8.50 -7.45
N ALA A 70 -0.70 -9.54 -7.08
CA ALA A 70 -0.21 -9.74 -5.71
C ALA A 70 0.81 -8.66 -5.34
N ASN A 71 1.74 -8.33 -6.24
CA ASN A 71 2.70 -7.25 -6.05
C ASN A 71 2.02 -5.88 -6.00
N GLU A 72 0.96 -5.67 -6.78
CA GLU A 72 0.12 -4.46 -6.75
C GLU A 72 -0.60 -4.32 -5.39
N ILE A 73 -1.17 -5.40 -4.86
CA ILE A 73 -1.87 -5.38 -3.55
C ILE A 73 -0.88 -5.23 -2.38
N LEU A 74 0.24 -5.96 -2.42
CA LEU A 74 1.27 -5.91 -1.37
C LEU A 74 1.99 -4.56 -1.37
N GLY A 75 2.35 -4.05 -2.54
CA GLY A 75 3.00 -2.74 -2.69
C GLY A 75 2.14 -1.58 -2.17
N ASN A 76 0.82 -1.65 -2.37
CA ASN A 76 -0.12 -0.67 -1.83
C ASN A 76 -0.19 -0.73 -0.30
N THR A 77 -0.21 -1.95 0.26
CA THR A 77 -0.22 -2.17 1.71
C THR A 77 1.05 -1.60 2.37
N ASP A 78 2.21 -1.83 1.76
CA ASP A 78 3.49 -1.31 2.26
C ASP A 78 3.56 0.22 2.16
N THR A 79 3.00 0.82 1.10
CA THR A 79 2.95 2.28 0.94
C THR A 79 2.04 2.91 1.99
N LYS A 80 0.85 2.35 2.20
CA LYS A 80 -0.11 2.81 3.22
C LYS A 80 0.49 2.78 4.62
N LYS A 81 1.20 1.68 4.95
CA LYS A 81 1.91 1.54 6.23
C LYS A 81 3.01 2.59 6.39
N LEU A 82 3.84 2.78 5.37
CA LEU A 82 4.91 3.79 5.41
C LEU A 82 4.36 5.21 5.58
N ILE A 83 3.33 5.58 4.81
CA ILE A 83 2.68 6.90 4.94
C ILE A 83 2.16 7.11 6.36
N GLN A 84 1.51 6.10 6.96
CA GLN A 84 1.05 6.20 8.35
C GLN A 84 2.21 6.39 9.33
N GLN A 85 3.30 5.63 9.18
CA GLN A 85 4.48 5.79 10.04
C GLN A 85 5.11 7.19 9.93
N ILE A 86 5.11 7.81 8.73
CA ILE A 86 5.61 9.18 8.54
C ILE A 86 4.71 10.19 9.28
N ILE A 87 3.39 10.03 9.20
CA ILE A 87 2.42 10.86 9.93
C ILE A 87 2.60 10.72 11.45
N ASP A 88 2.76 9.49 11.94
CA ASP A 88 2.99 9.22 13.36
C ASP A 88 4.31 9.84 13.84
N LEU A 89 5.40 9.70 13.07
CA LEU A 89 6.68 10.31 13.38
C LEU A 89 6.58 11.84 13.47
N ARG A 90 5.82 12.47 12.57
CA ARG A 90 5.54 13.91 12.64
C ARG A 90 4.81 14.27 13.93
N LYS A 91 3.77 13.52 14.31
CA LYS A 91 3.00 13.75 15.56
C LYS A 91 3.92 13.64 16.78
N LEU A 92 4.80 12.63 16.82
CA LEU A 92 5.81 12.47 17.87
C LEU A 92 6.80 13.63 17.93
N SER A 93 7.27 14.11 16.78
CA SER A 93 8.18 15.25 16.68
C SER A 93 7.56 16.53 17.25
N LYS A 94 6.29 16.81 16.95
CA LYS A 94 5.56 17.95 17.54
C LYS A 94 5.44 17.88 19.06
N ASN A 95 5.30 16.69 19.61
CA ASN A 95 5.15 16.45 21.05
C ASN A 95 6.50 16.38 21.81
N ASN A 96 7.63 16.47 21.10
CA ASN A 96 8.99 16.35 21.65
C ASN A 96 9.25 15.07 22.48
N ASN A 97 8.58 13.96 22.15
CA ASN A 97 8.79 12.70 22.87
C ASN A 97 10.03 11.95 22.34
N MET A 98 11.20 12.31 22.86
CA MET A 98 12.50 11.87 22.33
C MET A 98 12.68 10.34 22.32
N VAL A 99 12.17 9.63 23.33
CA VAL A 99 12.27 8.16 23.40
C VAL A 99 11.42 7.50 22.32
N GLU A 100 10.18 7.97 22.15
CA GLU A 100 9.29 7.45 21.11
C GLU A 100 9.79 7.81 19.71
N ILE A 101 10.35 9.02 19.52
CA ILE A 101 11.00 9.42 18.26
C ILE A 101 12.14 8.46 17.93
N ALA A 102 13.07 8.22 18.87
CA ALA A 102 14.21 7.33 18.64
C ALA A 102 13.78 5.89 18.31
N SER A 103 12.77 5.39 19.02
CA SER A 103 12.16 4.08 18.75
C SER A 103 11.57 4.03 17.34
N LYS A 104 10.78 5.05 16.96
CA LYS A 104 10.12 5.10 15.65
C LYS A 104 11.12 5.25 14.50
N VAL A 105 12.16 6.06 14.66
CA VAL A 105 13.25 6.19 13.69
C VAL A 105 13.96 4.86 13.48
N THR A 106 14.22 4.10 14.55
CA THR A 106 14.87 2.78 14.45
C THR A 106 13.98 1.77 13.71
N GLU A 107 12.67 1.76 13.99
CA GLU A 107 11.69 0.93 13.29
C GLU A 107 11.67 1.26 11.79
N MET A 108 11.47 2.54 11.47
CA MET A 108 11.35 3.02 10.09
C MET A 108 12.64 2.86 9.30
N ASN A 109 13.81 3.02 9.92
CA ASN A 109 15.09 2.90 9.20
C ASN A 109 15.27 1.50 8.59
N LYS A 110 14.94 0.44 9.34
CA LYS A 110 15.00 -0.95 8.85
C LYS A 110 14.05 -1.17 7.66
N GLU A 111 12.84 -0.62 7.75
CA GLU A 111 11.83 -0.74 6.71
C GLU A 111 12.24 0.03 5.44
N ILE A 112 12.71 1.26 5.58
CA ILE A 112 13.13 2.11 4.47
C ILE A 112 14.35 1.52 3.74
N GLU A 113 15.33 0.98 4.47
CA GLU A 113 16.46 0.27 3.87
C GLU A 113 16.01 -0.93 3.02
N SER A 114 14.94 -1.63 3.42
CA SER A 114 14.41 -2.78 2.69
C SER A 114 13.70 -2.41 1.38
N ILE A 115 13.16 -1.19 1.29
CA ILE A 115 12.39 -0.70 0.13
C ILE A 115 13.28 -0.44 -1.10
N LYS A 116 14.58 -0.18 -0.90
CA LYS A 116 15.57 0.08 -1.97
C LYS A 116 15.14 1.13 -3.00
N ASN A 117 14.47 2.20 -2.56
CA ASN A 117 14.07 3.32 -3.41
C ASN A 117 14.94 4.56 -3.10
N PRO A 118 15.73 5.07 -4.07
CA PRO A 118 16.62 6.21 -3.84
C PRO A 118 15.92 7.50 -3.38
N SER A 119 14.71 7.78 -3.90
CA SER A 119 13.95 8.98 -3.54
C SER A 119 13.47 8.90 -2.09
N ILE A 120 12.93 7.74 -1.68
CA ILE A 120 12.52 7.50 -0.29
C ILE A 120 13.73 7.57 0.64
N ASN A 121 14.84 6.92 0.29
CA ASN A 121 16.06 6.94 1.10
C ASN A 121 16.60 8.36 1.28
N THR A 122 16.63 9.16 0.21
CA THR A 122 17.13 10.54 0.27
C THR A 122 16.26 11.40 1.19
N ASN A 123 14.95 11.36 0.99
CA ASN A 123 14.01 12.12 1.83
C ASN A 123 14.02 11.64 3.29
N TRP A 124 14.23 10.35 3.53
CA TRP A 124 14.40 9.80 4.87
C TRP A 124 15.64 10.34 5.59
N GLN A 125 16.79 10.40 4.91
CA GLN A 125 18.00 10.97 5.50
C GLN A 125 17.83 12.44 5.86
N VAL A 126 17.07 13.20 5.05
CA VAL A 126 16.72 14.58 5.39
C VAL A 126 15.91 14.64 6.69
N ILE A 127 14.90 13.78 6.87
CA ILE A 127 14.15 13.68 8.13
C ILE A 127 15.06 13.33 9.30
N VAL A 128 15.89 12.29 9.17
CA VAL A 128 16.80 11.85 10.25
C VAL A 128 17.73 12.99 10.68
N SER A 129 18.18 13.83 9.75
CA SER A 129 19.07 14.95 10.04
C SER A 129 18.44 16.08 10.87
N CYS A 130 17.10 16.24 10.85
CA CYS A 130 16.41 17.33 11.56
C CYS A 130 15.44 16.89 12.65
N ILE A 131 15.13 15.59 12.78
CA ILE A 131 13.99 15.13 13.58
C ILE A 131 14.12 15.48 15.07
N TYR A 132 15.35 15.55 15.59
CA TYR A 132 15.66 15.93 16.97
C TYR A 132 15.72 17.45 17.19
N GLU A 133 15.81 18.24 16.12
CA GLU A 133 15.91 19.71 16.14
C GLU A 133 14.63 20.41 15.64
N LYS A 134 13.55 19.63 15.46
CA LYS A 134 12.27 20.01 14.82
C LYS A 134 12.39 20.15 13.31
N CYS A 135 12.04 19.09 12.59
CA CYS A 135 11.86 19.15 11.13
C CYS A 135 10.64 20.00 10.76
N SER A 136 10.76 20.76 9.68
CA SER A 136 9.65 21.45 9.05
C SER A 136 8.73 20.48 8.30
N ASP A 137 7.45 20.83 8.18
CA ASP A 137 6.40 19.99 7.59
C ASP A 137 6.68 19.61 6.12
N ASP A 138 7.38 20.46 5.37
CA ASP A 138 7.77 20.19 3.98
C ASP A 138 8.66 18.93 3.84
N LYS A 139 9.46 18.61 4.87
CA LYS A 139 10.30 17.41 4.84
C LYS A 139 9.45 16.14 4.93
N PHE A 140 8.42 16.17 5.76
CA PHE A 140 7.47 15.06 5.90
C PHE A 140 6.63 14.90 4.63
N PHE A 141 6.14 16.00 4.05
CA PHE A 141 5.44 15.97 2.77
C PHE A 141 6.32 15.40 1.65
N SER A 142 7.60 15.77 1.58
CA SER A 142 8.52 15.24 0.56
C SER A 142 8.71 13.72 0.67
N LEU A 143 8.76 13.20 1.90
CA LEU A 143 8.86 11.75 2.12
C LEU A 143 7.54 11.02 1.82
N ILE A 144 6.39 11.60 2.16
CA ILE A 144 5.06 11.08 1.80
C ILE A 144 4.90 11.03 0.28
N ASP A 145 5.35 12.07 -0.42
CA ASP A 145 5.27 12.15 -1.88
C ASP A 145 6.12 11.06 -2.55
N ALA A 146 7.37 10.91 -2.10
CA ALA A 146 8.26 9.84 -2.56
C ALA A 146 7.67 8.44 -2.31
N ALA A 147 7.02 8.23 -1.17
CA ALA A 147 6.31 6.99 -0.87
C ALA A 147 5.11 6.76 -1.81
N SER A 148 4.33 7.81 -2.09
CA SER A 148 3.15 7.77 -2.94
C SER A 148 3.48 7.49 -4.40
N ILE A 149 4.53 8.13 -4.93
CA ILE A 149 5.00 7.95 -6.32
C ILE A 149 5.44 6.51 -6.60
N ARG A 150 5.99 5.81 -5.59
CA ARG A 150 6.42 4.41 -5.71
C ARG A 150 5.28 3.50 -6.19
N ASP A 151 4.06 3.79 -5.78
CA ASP A 151 2.86 3.03 -6.14
C ASP A 151 1.72 4.01 -6.52
N LEU A 152 1.96 4.78 -7.61
CA LEU A 152 1.10 5.89 -8.04
C LEU A 152 -0.23 5.42 -8.66
N LYS A 153 -1.11 4.87 -7.83
CA LYS A 153 -2.46 4.42 -8.19
C LYS A 153 -3.42 4.63 -7.03
N GLY A 154 -4.71 4.76 -7.33
CA GLY A 154 -5.77 4.78 -6.30
C GLY A 154 -5.58 5.92 -5.31
N THR A 155 -5.52 5.62 -4.02
CA THR A 155 -5.34 6.63 -2.95
C THR A 155 -3.98 7.34 -3.03
N ASN A 156 -2.92 6.66 -3.48
CA ASN A 156 -1.58 7.23 -3.55
C ASN A 156 -1.48 8.30 -4.65
N GLU A 157 -2.20 8.13 -5.76
CA GLU A 157 -2.33 9.15 -6.80
C GLU A 157 -2.97 10.43 -6.24
N VAL A 158 -4.01 10.28 -5.40
CA VAL A 158 -4.64 11.43 -4.73
C VAL A 158 -3.70 12.11 -3.75
N ILE A 159 -2.96 11.33 -2.95
CA ILE A 159 -2.00 11.88 -1.97
C ILE A 159 -0.87 12.63 -2.69
N HIS A 160 -0.29 12.06 -3.75
CA HIS A 160 0.69 12.73 -4.60
C HIS A 160 0.15 14.06 -5.14
N SER A 161 -1.06 14.06 -5.72
CA SER A 161 -1.69 15.27 -6.27
C SER A 161 -1.90 16.35 -5.21
N ILE A 162 -2.25 15.97 -3.97
CA ILE A 162 -2.36 16.91 -2.84
C ILE A 162 -1.01 17.56 -2.52
N VAL A 163 0.06 16.76 -2.43
CA VAL A 163 1.40 17.28 -2.13
C VAL A 163 1.91 18.18 -3.27
N GLU A 164 1.66 17.80 -4.52
CA GLU A 164 1.98 18.63 -5.69
C GLU A 164 1.25 19.98 -5.63
N THR A 165 -0.06 19.98 -5.33
CA THR A 165 -0.83 21.22 -5.17
C THR A 165 -0.28 22.08 -4.04
N TYR A 166 0.09 21.47 -2.92
CA TYR A 166 0.73 22.16 -1.79
C TYR A 166 2.04 22.84 -2.18
N ASN A 167 2.87 22.21 -3.00
CA ASN A 167 4.14 22.78 -3.46
C ASN A 167 3.97 24.05 -4.32
N PHE A 168 2.80 24.26 -4.93
CA PHE A 168 2.48 25.45 -5.71
C PHE A 168 1.65 26.50 -4.96
N TRP A 169 1.37 26.30 -3.67
CA TRP A 169 0.51 27.19 -2.88
C TRP A 169 1.16 28.54 -2.53
N ASP A 170 2.44 28.75 -2.85
CA ASP A 170 3.18 29.99 -2.57
C ASP A 170 2.75 31.19 -3.43
N GLY A 171 1.81 31.00 -4.35
CA GLY A 171 1.23 32.03 -5.20
C GLY A 171 2.12 32.48 -6.36
N LYS A 172 3.33 31.92 -6.52
CA LYS A 172 4.26 32.31 -7.60
C LYS A 172 3.96 31.60 -8.91
N ASN A 173 3.41 30.39 -8.84
CA ASN A 173 3.17 29.53 -10.00
C ASN A 173 1.67 29.38 -10.28
N VAL A 174 0.98 30.50 -10.56
CA VAL A 174 -0.50 30.55 -10.64
C VAL A 174 -1.09 29.54 -11.62
N LEU A 175 -0.45 29.34 -12.78
CA LEU A 175 -0.93 28.38 -13.78
C LEU A 175 -0.79 26.93 -13.29
N GLN A 176 0.38 26.56 -12.79
CA GLN A 176 0.65 25.22 -12.24
C GLN A 176 -0.23 24.93 -11.02
N PHE A 177 -0.38 25.92 -10.12
CA PHE A 177 -1.30 25.84 -8.99
C PHE A 177 -2.74 25.58 -9.46
N SER A 178 -3.23 26.36 -10.44
CA SER A 178 -4.61 26.22 -10.93
C SER A 178 -4.84 24.84 -11.58
N GLN A 179 -3.87 24.34 -12.32
CA GLN A 179 -3.91 23.02 -12.94
C GLN A 179 -3.89 21.90 -11.89
N SER A 180 -2.93 21.94 -10.97
CA SER A 180 -2.79 20.93 -9.91
C SER A 180 -4.01 20.95 -9.00
N LEU A 181 -4.49 22.12 -8.55
CA LEU A 181 -5.70 22.26 -7.74
C LEU A 181 -6.94 21.67 -8.43
N SER A 182 -7.11 21.93 -9.73
CA SER A 182 -8.24 21.39 -10.51
C SER A 182 -8.15 19.87 -10.65
N SER A 183 -6.95 19.35 -10.91
CA SER A 183 -6.68 17.91 -10.99
C SER A 183 -6.98 17.21 -9.66
N THR A 184 -6.39 17.71 -8.57
CA THR A 184 -6.58 17.20 -7.20
C THR A 184 -8.05 17.20 -6.81
N ASN A 185 -8.79 18.27 -7.12
CA ASN A 185 -10.22 18.35 -6.84
C ASN A 185 -11.03 17.27 -7.58
N ASN A 186 -10.69 16.97 -8.84
CA ASN A 186 -11.35 15.93 -9.61
C ASN A 186 -11.05 14.53 -9.03
N LEU A 187 -9.80 14.26 -8.67
CA LEU A 187 -9.39 13.01 -8.02
C LEU A 187 -10.13 12.80 -6.70
N ILE A 188 -10.20 13.82 -5.86
CA ILE A 188 -10.90 13.78 -4.56
C ILE A 188 -12.41 13.53 -4.73
N LYS A 189 -13.05 14.17 -5.71
CA LYS A 189 -14.46 13.89 -6.04
C LYS A 189 -14.65 12.46 -6.52
N GLY A 190 -13.71 11.94 -7.32
CA GLY A 190 -13.71 10.55 -7.80
C GLY A 190 -13.67 9.51 -6.68
N LEU A 191 -13.16 9.86 -5.50
CA LEU A 191 -13.19 8.98 -4.32
C LEU A 191 -14.60 8.76 -3.77
N ASN A 192 -15.60 9.59 -4.11
CA ASN A 192 -16.99 9.48 -3.63
C ASN A 192 -17.11 9.36 -2.09
N ASN A 193 -16.23 10.03 -1.35
CA ASN A 193 -16.20 9.98 0.13
C ASN A 193 -16.47 11.37 0.72
N LYS A 194 -17.64 11.53 1.35
CA LYS A 194 -18.09 12.81 1.92
C LYS A 194 -17.13 13.41 2.94
N LYS A 195 -16.50 12.57 3.79
CA LYS A 195 -15.54 13.03 4.82
C LYS A 195 -14.29 13.61 4.17
N ILE A 196 -13.74 12.91 3.17
CA ILE A 196 -12.55 13.35 2.43
C ILE A 196 -12.85 14.62 1.64
N SER A 197 -13.99 14.67 0.93
CA SER A 197 -14.39 15.87 0.18
C SER A 197 -14.58 17.09 1.09
N ALA A 198 -15.23 16.92 2.26
CA ALA A 198 -15.40 18.01 3.21
C ALA A 198 -14.07 18.50 3.80
N ALA A 199 -13.15 17.59 4.12
CA ALA A 199 -11.81 17.94 4.61
C ALA A 199 -10.99 18.68 3.52
N TRP A 200 -11.10 18.26 2.27
CA TRP A 200 -10.47 18.97 1.15
C TRP A 200 -11.05 20.37 0.94
N ASP A 201 -12.38 20.51 0.95
CA ASP A 201 -13.03 21.81 0.83
C ASP A 201 -12.59 22.78 1.94
N ASP A 202 -12.36 22.28 3.15
CA ASP A 202 -11.83 23.06 4.27
C ASP A 202 -10.38 23.53 4.02
N VAL A 203 -9.51 22.65 3.51
CA VAL A 203 -8.14 23.01 3.08
C VAL A 203 -8.16 24.10 2.01
N VAL A 204 -9.00 23.95 0.97
CA VAL A 204 -9.10 24.90 -0.13
C VAL A 204 -9.64 26.25 0.34
N LYS A 205 -10.68 26.26 1.19
CA LYS A 205 -11.23 27.50 1.77
C LYS A 205 -10.24 28.22 2.67
N CYS A 206 -9.46 27.47 3.43
CA CYS A 206 -8.38 28.02 4.25
C CYS A 206 -7.33 28.75 3.39
N ASN A 207 -7.02 28.23 2.20
CA ASN A 207 -6.13 28.85 1.22
C ASN A 207 -4.78 29.29 1.82
N ALA A 208 -4.15 28.42 2.60
CA ALA A 208 -2.90 28.69 3.33
C ALA A 208 -2.93 29.90 4.30
N LYS A 209 -4.11 30.45 4.64
CA LYS A 209 -4.25 31.61 5.53
C LYS A 209 -4.70 31.27 6.95
N CYS A 210 -5.21 30.07 7.18
CA CYS A 210 -5.66 29.65 8.51
C CYS A 210 -4.52 29.04 9.33
N ASP A 211 -4.62 29.21 10.65
CA ASP A 211 -3.77 28.48 11.59
C ASP A 211 -3.98 26.97 11.43
N GLY A 212 -2.87 26.22 11.46
CA GLY A 212 -2.90 24.77 11.27
C GLY A 212 -3.22 24.32 9.85
N PHE A 213 -3.02 25.15 8.82
CA PHE A 213 -3.19 24.74 7.42
C PHE A 213 -2.46 23.43 7.08
N THR A 214 -1.20 23.29 7.50
CA THR A 214 -0.44 22.06 7.26
C THR A 214 -1.01 20.89 8.06
N ASP A 215 -1.51 21.11 9.27
CA ASP A 215 -2.21 20.07 10.05
C ASP A 215 -3.45 19.55 9.32
N LYS A 216 -4.25 20.45 8.73
CA LYS A 216 -5.41 20.05 7.91
C LYS A 216 -5.01 19.21 6.70
N LEU A 217 -3.87 19.51 6.07
CA LEU A 217 -3.33 18.70 4.98
C LEU A 217 -2.91 17.31 5.46
N PHE A 218 -2.23 17.19 6.61
CA PHE A 218 -1.88 15.89 7.19
C PHE A 218 -3.12 15.08 7.57
N ASP A 219 -4.15 15.71 8.16
CA ASP A 219 -5.41 15.04 8.49
C ASP A 219 -6.12 14.52 7.23
N LEU A 220 -6.12 15.30 6.15
CA LEU A 220 -6.68 14.89 4.86
C LEU A 220 -5.93 13.67 4.30
N ILE A 221 -4.59 13.70 4.30
CA ILE A 221 -3.77 12.57 3.86
C ILE A 221 -4.06 11.34 4.72
N GLU A 222 -4.17 11.50 6.04
CA GLU A 222 -4.52 10.41 6.96
C GLU A 222 -5.90 9.81 6.66
N TYR A 223 -6.91 10.63 6.35
CA TYR A 223 -8.24 10.16 5.96
C TYR A 223 -8.24 9.41 4.63
N ILE A 224 -7.44 9.85 3.66
CA ILE A 224 -7.29 9.17 2.37
C ILE A 224 -6.53 7.85 2.55
N ASN A 225 -5.44 7.87 3.32
CA ASN A 225 -4.61 6.70 3.60
C ASN A 225 -5.41 5.61 4.32
N ASN A 226 -6.31 5.98 5.23
CA ASN A 226 -7.13 5.04 6.01
C ASN A 226 -8.44 4.59 5.33
N LYS A 227 -8.72 5.07 4.12
CA LYS A 227 -9.82 4.54 3.29
C LYS A 227 -9.54 3.10 2.85
#